data_AF-A0A8J4BH97-F1
#
_entry.id   AF-A0A8J4BH97-F1
#
_cell.length_a   1.000
_cell.length_b   1.000
_cell.length_c   1.000
_cell.angle_alpha   90.00
_cell.angle_beta   90.00
_cell.angle_gamma   90.00
#
_symmetry.space_group_name_H-M   'P 1'
#
loop_
_entity.id
_entity.type
_entity.pdbx_description
1 polymer ?
#
loop_
_entity_poly.entity_id
_entity_poly.type
_entity_poly.pdbx_seq_one_letter_code
_entity_poly.pdbx_strand_id
1 'polypeptide(L)'
;DGTRITGTRPAVSREPFSYEVAEVFGPADIKDGSFGPRNLSSAIFLLSFCGWNAPYDADTFRAMWLNGPETPPNASTMQNYFSYCSQGAVRISSETQAIFEVKLPCSGVPENRSYNFKTRCTEVELYAWMSMAESYVQKTLRTDISDFKQRVAVLPMEVFATCSWEALASVGCTGTRCFVWISGRRSSDLTAYMHETGHNLGLQHSG
;
A
#
# COMPACT_ATOMS: atom_id res chain seq x y z
N ASP A 1 -4.12 -38.07 30.01
CA ASP A 1 -5.04 -37.21 29.27
C ASP A 1 -4.33 -36.00 28.68
N GLY A 2 -4.16 -36.01 27.36
CA GLY A 2 -3.54 -34.91 26.62
C GLY A 2 -4.60 -33.95 26.08
N THR A 3 -4.66 -32.75 26.66
CA THR A 3 -5.59 -31.70 26.25
C THR A 3 -5.07 -31.02 24.98
N ARG A 4 -5.73 -31.28 23.84
CA ARG A 4 -5.44 -30.69 22.54
C ARG A 4 -6.12 -29.33 22.44
N ILE A 5 -5.36 -28.24 22.52
CA ILE A 5 -5.86 -26.89 22.23
C ILE A 5 -5.96 -26.72 20.71
N THR A 6 -7.18 -26.77 20.19
CA THR A 6 -7.48 -26.42 18.79
C THR A 6 -7.59 -24.91 18.66
N GLY A 7 -6.51 -24.25 18.24
CA GLY A 7 -6.54 -22.83 17.86
C GLY A 7 -7.36 -22.64 16.58
N THR A 8 -8.56 -22.08 16.72
CA THR A 8 -9.38 -21.58 15.61
C THR A 8 -8.66 -20.40 14.95
N ARG A 9 -8.30 -20.56 13.67
CA ARG A 9 -7.81 -19.47 12.82
C ARG A 9 -8.86 -18.36 12.74
N PRO A 10 -8.49 -17.06 12.83
CA PRO A 10 -9.44 -15.98 12.64
C PRO A 10 -10.05 -16.08 11.23
N ALA A 11 -11.38 -16.12 11.16
CA ALA A 11 -12.11 -16.19 9.92
C ALA A 11 -12.03 -14.83 9.20
N VAL A 12 -11.49 -14.83 7.98
CA VAL A 12 -11.61 -13.68 7.07
C VAL A 12 -13.10 -13.41 6.85
N SER A 13 -13.54 -12.18 7.11
CA SER A 13 -14.96 -11.80 7.06
C SER A 13 -15.57 -12.15 5.69
N ARG A 14 -16.75 -12.79 5.70
CA ARG A 14 -17.50 -13.23 4.50
C ARG A 14 -18.45 -12.16 3.94
N GLU A 15 -18.36 -10.92 4.43
CA GLU A 15 -19.24 -9.86 3.93
C GLU A 15 -18.88 -9.48 2.49
N PRO A 16 -19.88 -9.22 1.63
CA PRO A 16 -19.65 -8.74 0.28
C PRO A 16 -18.83 -7.44 0.35
N PHE A 17 -17.72 -7.44 -0.38
CA PHE A 17 -16.85 -6.29 -0.51
C PHE A 17 -17.36 -5.44 -1.68
N SER A 18 -17.72 -4.18 -1.40
CA SER A 18 -18.10 -3.19 -2.42
C SER A 18 -16.89 -2.36 -2.82
N TYR A 19 -16.52 -2.40 -4.10
CA TYR A 19 -15.52 -1.48 -4.65
C TYR A 19 -16.28 -0.29 -5.26
N GLU A 20 -16.29 0.87 -4.59
CA GLU A 20 -16.67 2.12 -5.26
C GLU A 20 -15.49 2.55 -6.15
N VAL A 21 -15.51 2.20 -7.44
CA VAL A 21 -14.67 2.88 -8.44
C VAL A 21 -15.25 4.28 -8.65
N ALA A 22 -14.90 5.19 -7.75
CA ALA A 22 -15.09 6.61 -8.00
C ALA A 22 -13.78 7.34 -7.67
N GLU A 23 -12.69 6.91 -8.29
CA GLU A 23 -11.50 7.75 -8.39
C GLU A 23 -11.68 8.66 -9.61
N VAL A 24 -11.87 9.95 -9.35
CA VAL A 24 -11.87 10.95 -10.41
C VAL A 24 -10.41 11.19 -10.79
N PHE A 25 -10.00 10.68 -11.95
CA PHE A 25 -8.73 11.08 -12.57
C PHE A 25 -8.74 12.59 -12.74
N GLY A 26 -7.70 13.25 -12.25
CA GLY A 26 -7.68 14.71 -12.20
C GLY A 26 -6.31 15.25 -11.79
N PRO A 27 -6.17 16.58 -11.73
CA PRO A 27 -4.98 17.20 -11.17
C PRO A 27 -4.76 16.76 -9.71
N ALA A 28 -3.59 17.06 -9.14
CA ALA A 28 -3.42 17.02 -7.69
C ALA A 28 -4.59 17.74 -6.99
N ASP A 29 -4.98 17.29 -5.80
CA ASP A 29 -6.08 17.90 -5.05
C ASP A 29 -5.87 19.43 -4.95
N ILE A 30 -6.91 20.25 -5.13
CA ILE A 30 -6.77 21.71 -5.06
C ILE A 30 -6.38 22.15 -3.63
N LYS A 31 -6.69 21.33 -2.61
CA LYS A 31 -6.16 21.51 -1.24
C LYS A 31 -4.66 21.19 -1.14
N ASP A 32 -4.17 20.37 -2.06
CA ASP A 32 -2.76 20.20 -2.40
C ASP A 32 -2.28 21.35 -3.33
N GLY A 33 -2.85 22.55 -3.21
CA GLY A 33 -2.41 23.82 -3.83
C GLY A 33 -1.75 24.80 -2.85
N SER A 34 -1.63 24.43 -1.57
CA SER A 34 -0.95 25.24 -0.55
C SER A 34 0.55 25.35 -0.86
N PHE A 35 1.06 26.57 -0.99
CA PHE A 35 2.49 26.89 -1.05
C PHE A 35 3.13 26.63 0.33
N GLY A 36 3.52 25.39 0.60
CA GLY A 36 4.20 25.02 1.84
C GLY A 36 4.46 23.51 1.94
N PRO A 37 5.33 23.08 2.88
CA PRO A 37 5.59 21.67 3.14
C PRO A 37 4.32 20.88 3.44
N ARG A 38 4.20 19.67 2.89
CA ARG A 38 3.05 18.79 3.08
C ARG A 38 3.46 17.49 3.75
N ASN A 39 2.63 17.06 4.69
CA ASN A 39 2.77 15.76 5.30
C ASN A 39 2.03 14.74 4.44
N LEU A 40 2.77 13.80 3.87
CA LEU A 40 2.20 12.68 3.15
C LEU A 40 1.77 11.62 4.17
N SER A 41 0.47 11.29 4.19
CA SER A 41 -0.08 10.23 5.05
C SER A 41 -0.35 8.96 4.23
N SER A 42 0.22 7.84 4.65
CA SER A 42 0.12 6.56 3.94
C SER A 42 -0.24 5.40 4.88
N ALA A 43 -1.19 4.59 4.44
CA ALA A 43 -1.39 3.22 4.94
C ALA A 43 -0.71 2.27 3.96
N ILE A 44 0.27 1.52 4.45
CA ILE A 44 1.13 0.63 3.69
C ILE A 44 0.79 -0.81 4.07
N PHE A 45 0.40 -1.60 3.09
CA PHE A 45 -0.04 -2.97 3.26
C PHE A 45 1.01 -3.92 2.68
N LEU A 46 1.65 -4.70 3.55
CA LEU A 46 2.57 -5.77 3.18
C LEU A 46 1.74 -7.03 2.97
N LEU A 47 1.47 -7.35 1.69
CA LEU A 47 0.46 -8.36 1.35
C LEU A 47 1.07 -9.77 1.29
N SER A 48 0.35 -10.73 1.87
CA SER A 48 0.58 -12.16 1.70
C SER A 48 -0.70 -12.85 1.22
N PHE A 49 -0.61 -13.70 0.21
CA PHE A 49 -1.76 -14.42 -0.36
C PHE A 49 -1.30 -15.60 -1.22
N CYS A 50 -2.21 -16.50 -1.58
CA CYS A 50 -1.90 -17.67 -2.42
C CYS A 50 -0.78 -18.60 -1.88
N GLY A 51 -0.46 -18.52 -0.58
CA GLY A 51 0.69 -19.21 0.02
C GLY A 51 2.03 -18.50 -0.19
N TRP A 52 2.01 -17.34 -0.84
CA TRP A 52 3.15 -16.43 -1.00
C TRP A 52 3.23 -15.47 0.17
N ASN A 53 4.47 -15.13 0.54
CA ASN A 53 4.76 -14.25 1.66
C ASN A 53 4.92 -12.81 1.17
N ALA A 54 4.66 -11.86 2.08
CA ALA A 54 5.10 -10.50 1.87
C ALA A 54 6.64 -10.47 1.75
N PRO A 55 7.23 -9.56 0.94
CA PRO A 55 8.68 -9.47 0.80
C PRO A 55 9.40 -9.11 2.11
N TYR A 56 8.70 -8.42 3.02
CA TYR A 56 9.20 -7.98 4.32
C TYR A 56 8.14 -8.17 5.40
N ASP A 57 8.59 -8.33 6.65
CA ASP A 57 7.78 -8.03 7.84
C ASP A 57 7.74 -6.51 8.10
N ALA A 58 6.85 -6.10 9.00
CA ALA A 58 6.61 -4.69 9.30
C ALA A 58 7.86 -3.98 9.85
N ASP A 59 8.67 -4.64 10.66
CA ASP A 59 9.84 -4.03 11.29
C ASP A 59 10.99 -3.85 10.31
N THR A 60 11.25 -4.86 9.46
CA THR A 60 12.24 -4.77 8.38
C THR A 60 11.85 -3.71 7.38
N PHE A 61 10.57 -3.66 6.98
CA PHE A 61 10.07 -2.61 6.09
C PHE A 61 10.19 -1.23 6.73
N ARG A 62 9.83 -1.10 8.01
CA ARG A 62 9.92 0.17 8.76
C ARG A 62 11.35 0.70 8.80
N ALA A 63 12.35 -0.16 8.99
CA ALA A 63 13.76 0.26 9.00
C ALA A 63 14.24 0.83 7.66
N MET A 64 13.68 0.35 6.55
CA MET A 64 13.91 0.92 5.21
C MET A 64 13.08 2.20 4.98
N TRP A 65 11.91 2.29 5.58
CA TRP A 65 10.97 3.38 5.31
C TRP A 65 11.22 4.64 6.14
N LEU A 66 11.41 4.49 7.45
CA LEU A 66 11.44 5.58 8.42
C LEU A 66 12.79 5.62 9.16
N ASN A 67 13.17 6.83 9.58
CA ASN A 67 14.31 7.01 10.46
C ASN A 67 13.94 6.57 11.89
N GLY A 68 14.77 5.73 12.49
CA GLY A 68 14.77 5.46 13.92
C GLY A 68 15.77 6.34 14.68
N PRO A 69 15.86 6.18 16.02
CA PRO A 69 16.78 6.96 16.86
C PRO A 69 18.25 6.87 16.44
N GLU A 70 18.67 5.72 15.94
CA GLU A 70 20.06 5.42 15.53
C GLU A 70 20.28 5.60 14.03
N THR A 71 19.29 6.09 13.27
CA THR A 71 19.43 6.24 11.82
C THR A 71 20.32 7.45 11.51
N PRO A 72 21.46 7.28 10.82
CA PRO A 72 22.32 8.40 10.50
C PRO A 72 21.63 9.36 9.50
N PRO A 73 21.98 10.66 9.51
CA PRO A 73 21.33 11.66 8.64
C PRO A 73 21.40 11.38 7.13
N ASN A 74 22.39 10.58 6.69
CA ASN A 74 22.60 10.20 5.30
C ASN A 74 22.12 8.76 4.98
N ALA A 75 21.39 8.11 5.89
CA ALA A 75 20.84 6.79 5.63
C ALA A 75 19.90 6.82 4.43
N SER A 76 19.93 5.76 3.63
CA SER A 76 19.01 5.58 2.50
C SER A 76 17.66 5.04 2.99
N THR A 77 16.91 5.88 3.71
CA THR A 77 15.51 5.60 4.09
C THR A 77 14.55 6.33 3.16
N MET A 78 13.31 5.85 3.04
CA MET A 78 12.28 6.57 2.30
C MET A 78 12.05 7.98 2.87
N GLN A 79 12.11 8.13 4.19
CA GLN A 79 11.96 9.42 4.86
C GLN A 79 13.02 10.43 4.41
N ASN A 80 14.29 10.02 4.39
CA ASN A 80 15.37 10.86 3.87
C ASN A 80 15.23 11.10 2.36
N TYR A 81 14.79 10.09 1.62
CA TYR A 81 14.63 10.17 0.17
C TYR A 81 13.57 11.19 -0.23
N PHE A 82 12.38 11.17 0.39
CA PHE A 82 11.36 12.21 0.19
C PHE A 82 11.88 13.59 0.58
N SER A 83 12.53 13.72 1.74
CA SER A 83 13.04 15.01 2.21
C SER A 83 14.07 15.60 1.24
N TYR A 84 15.00 14.77 0.73
CA TYR A 84 16.03 15.17 -0.20
C TYR A 84 15.45 15.51 -1.59
N CYS A 85 14.71 14.60 -2.19
CA CYS A 85 14.20 14.77 -3.56
C CYS A 85 13.15 15.87 -3.66
N SER A 86 12.31 16.05 -2.62
CA SER A 86 11.31 17.12 -2.60
C SER A 86 11.83 18.46 -2.05
N GLN A 87 13.10 18.53 -1.62
CA GLN A 87 13.67 19.71 -0.94
C GLN A 87 12.81 20.16 0.26
N GLY A 88 12.24 19.19 0.99
CA GLY A 88 11.38 19.41 2.14
C GLY A 88 9.94 19.84 1.81
N ALA A 89 9.54 19.87 0.54
CA ALA A 89 8.16 20.15 0.13
C ALA A 89 7.19 19.02 0.50
N VAL A 90 7.69 17.78 0.59
CA VAL A 90 6.97 16.60 1.08
C VAL A 90 7.72 16.00 2.25
N ARG A 91 6.99 15.67 3.30
CA ARG A 91 7.51 15.08 4.54
C ARG A 91 6.72 13.84 4.89
N ILE A 92 7.43 12.82 5.35
CA ILE A 92 6.84 11.64 5.99
C ILE A 92 7.45 11.45 7.36
N SER A 93 6.70 10.85 8.27
CA SER A 93 7.15 10.52 9.62
C SER A 93 6.43 9.28 10.15
N SER A 94 6.83 8.82 11.33
CA SER A 94 6.17 7.71 12.03
C SER A 94 4.68 7.97 12.30
N GLU A 95 4.28 9.23 12.46
CA GLU A 95 2.89 9.59 12.73
C GLU A 95 2.02 9.58 11.47
N THR A 96 2.63 9.72 10.29
CA THR A 96 1.91 9.78 9.01
C THR A 96 2.02 8.49 8.21
N GLN A 97 2.82 7.52 8.66
CA GLN A 97 3.08 6.27 7.93
C GLN A 97 2.69 5.07 8.79
N ALA A 98 1.54 4.46 8.46
CA ALA A 98 1.07 3.24 9.10
C ALA A 98 1.42 2.03 8.24
N ILE A 99 2.10 1.03 8.83
CA ILE A 99 2.57 -0.18 8.13
C ILE A 99 1.84 -1.39 8.72
N PHE A 100 1.23 -2.20 7.86
CA PHE A 100 0.41 -3.35 8.24
C PHE A 100 0.83 -4.60 7.47
N GLU A 101 0.97 -5.72 8.17
CA GLU A 101 1.02 -7.04 7.55
C GLU A 101 -0.39 -7.56 7.33
N VAL A 102 -0.71 -7.89 6.08
CA VAL A 102 -2.07 -8.24 5.68
C VAL A 102 -2.07 -9.58 4.96
N LYS A 103 -2.93 -10.48 5.44
CA LYS A 103 -3.14 -11.79 4.81
C LYS A 103 -4.46 -11.83 4.07
N LEU A 104 -4.38 -12.00 2.76
CA LEU A 104 -5.54 -12.07 1.88
C LEU A 104 -5.79 -13.50 1.37
N PRO A 105 -7.06 -13.87 1.11
CA PRO A 105 -7.37 -15.03 0.29
C PRO A 105 -6.82 -14.88 -1.14
N CYS A 106 -6.59 -16.02 -1.80
CA CYS A 106 -5.99 -16.04 -3.15
C CYS A 106 -6.96 -15.68 -4.27
N SER A 107 -8.23 -16.06 -4.11
CA SER A 107 -9.29 -15.86 -5.09
C SER A 107 -10.64 -15.75 -4.39
N GLY A 108 -11.61 -15.15 -5.08
CA GLY A 108 -12.95 -14.95 -4.57
C GLY A 108 -13.87 -14.31 -5.61
N VAL A 109 -15.15 -14.15 -5.26
CA VAL A 109 -16.16 -13.56 -6.14
C VAL A 109 -17.00 -12.52 -5.38
N PRO A 110 -16.40 -11.39 -4.95
CA PRO A 110 -17.16 -10.28 -4.37
C PRO A 110 -18.09 -9.68 -5.43
N GLU A 111 -19.36 -9.48 -5.08
CA GLU A 111 -20.34 -8.74 -5.89
C GLU A 111 -20.38 -9.15 -7.38
N ASN A 112 -20.32 -10.46 -7.64
CA ASN A 112 -20.35 -11.06 -8.98
C ASN A 112 -19.14 -10.73 -9.88
N ARG A 113 -18.04 -10.20 -9.31
CA ARG A 113 -16.75 -10.05 -9.98
C ARG A 113 -15.73 -11.02 -9.38
N SER A 114 -15.29 -11.99 -10.17
CA SER A 114 -14.26 -12.94 -9.72
C SER A 114 -12.87 -12.32 -9.80
N TYR A 115 -12.07 -12.47 -8.75
CA TYR A 115 -10.63 -12.17 -8.77
C TYR A 115 -9.81 -13.44 -8.58
N ASN A 116 -8.60 -13.46 -9.15
CA ASN A 116 -7.60 -14.49 -8.88
C ASN A 116 -6.19 -13.88 -8.88
N PHE A 117 -5.64 -13.67 -7.69
CA PHE A 117 -4.33 -13.02 -7.51
C PHE A 117 -3.14 -13.86 -8.00
N LYS A 118 -3.35 -15.15 -8.28
CA LYS A 118 -2.30 -16.02 -8.80
C LYS A 118 -2.14 -15.94 -10.33
N THR A 119 -3.21 -15.59 -11.04
CA THR A 119 -3.24 -15.75 -12.51
C THR A 119 -3.73 -14.51 -13.27
N ARG A 120 -4.14 -13.45 -12.56
CA ARG A 120 -4.70 -12.24 -13.17
C ARG A 120 -4.20 -11.00 -12.47
N CYS A 121 -4.13 -9.92 -13.25
CA CYS A 121 -3.72 -8.59 -12.81
C CYS A 121 -4.55 -7.53 -13.54
N THR A 122 -5.86 -7.78 -13.67
CA THR A 122 -6.78 -6.83 -14.26
C THR A 122 -7.13 -5.76 -13.22
N GLU A 123 -7.86 -4.74 -13.65
CA GLU A 123 -8.39 -3.70 -12.76
C GLU A 123 -9.11 -4.29 -11.53
N VAL A 124 -9.82 -5.41 -11.70
CA VAL A 124 -10.50 -6.11 -10.60
C VAL A 124 -9.51 -6.58 -9.54
N GLU A 125 -8.37 -7.17 -9.93
CA GLU A 125 -7.36 -7.64 -8.97
C GLU A 125 -6.66 -6.47 -8.27
N LEU A 126 -6.31 -5.41 -9.02
CA LEU A 126 -5.68 -4.21 -8.47
C LEU A 126 -6.50 -3.60 -7.34
N TYR A 127 -7.79 -3.33 -7.62
CA TYR A 127 -8.66 -2.77 -6.61
C TYR A 127 -9.00 -3.77 -5.51
N ALA A 128 -9.15 -5.06 -5.81
CA ALA A 128 -9.41 -6.08 -4.80
C ALA A 128 -8.27 -6.19 -3.77
N TRP A 129 -6.99 -6.08 -4.17
CA TRP A 129 -5.87 -6.04 -3.22
C TRP A 129 -6.02 -4.92 -2.20
N MET A 130 -6.25 -3.68 -2.66
CA MET A 130 -6.36 -2.50 -1.81
C MET A 130 -7.57 -2.58 -0.89
N SER A 131 -8.72 -2.76 -1.51
CA SER A 131 -10.02 -2.98 -0.90
C SER A 131 -10.01 -3.98 0.25
N MET A 132 -9.47 -5.16 -0.02
CA MET A 132 -9.46 -6.24 0.96
C MET A 132 -8.41 -5.99 2.05
N ALA A 133 -7.32 -5.29 1.74
CA ALA A 133 -6.35 -4.88 2.74
C ALA A 133 -6.92 -3.83 3.71
N GLU A 134 -7.61 -2.80 3.19
CA GLU A 134 -8.33 -1.83 4.02
C GLU A 134 -9.35 -2.53 4.93
N SER A 135 -10.19 -3.40 4.36
CA SER A 135 -11.18 -4.17 5.10
C SER A 135 -10.54 -5.07 6.16
N TYR A 136 -9.40 -5.70 5.85
CA TYR A 136 -8.66 -6.50 6.83
C TYR A 136 -8.18 -5.63 8.00
N VAL A 137 -7.55 -4.49 7.74
CA VAL A 137 -7.06 -3.59 8.79
C VAL A 137 -8.22 -3.05 9.63
N GLN A 138 -9.28 -2.58 9.00
CA GLN A 138 -10.42 -1.99 9.70
C GLN A 138 -11.24 -3.02 10.47
N LYS A 139 -11.56 -4.17 9.86
CA LYS A 139 -12.45 -5.17 10.48
C LYS A 139 -11.73 -6.18 11.36
N THR A 140 -10.52 -6.59 10.97
CA THR A 140 -9.76 -7.63 11.68
C THR A 140 -8.82 -7.02 12.72
N LEU A 141 -8.04 -6.00 12.34
CA LEU A 141 -7.12 -5.33 13.26
C LEU A 141 -7.81 -4.24 14.10
N ARG A 142 -9.03 -3.83 13.71
CA ARG A 142 -9.81 -2.78 14.39
C ARG A 142 -9.09 -1.43 14.43
N THR A 143 -8.34 -1.13 13.37
CA THR A 143 -7.59 0.11 13.23
C THR A 143 -8.28 1.00 12.21
N ASP A 144 -8.57 2.24 12.59
CA ASP A 144 -9.03 3.24 11.65
C ASP A 144 -7.86 3.78 10.82
N ILE A 145 -8.09 3.87 9.52
CA ILE A 145 -7.13 4.36 8.54
C ILE A 145 -7.72 5.45 7.63
N SER A 146 -8.88 6.02 7.98
CA SER A 146 -9.56 7.06 7.20
C SER A 146 -8.68 8.28 6.91
N ASP A 147 -7.80 8.63 7.85
CA ASP A 147 -6.97 9.84 7.80
C ASP A 147 -5.70 9.67 6.95
N PHE A 148 -5.35 8.43 6.62
CA PHE A 148 -4.30 8.17 5.64
C PHE A 148 -4.91 8.38 4.27
N LYS A 149 -4.32 9.20 3.40
CA LYS A 149 -4.84 9.40 2.03
C LYS A 149 -4.21 8.40 1.05
N GLN A 150 -2.91 8.15 1.18
CA GLN A 150 -2.20 7.19 0.33
C GLN A 150 -2.46 5.76 0.81
N ARG A 151 -2.59 4.86 -0.15
CA ARG A 151 -2.76 3.42 0.03
C ARG A 151 -1.69 2.74 -0.81
N VAL A 152 -0.73 2.12 -0.14
CA VAL A 152 0.41 1.47 -0.80
C VAL A 152 0.31 -0.02 -0.56
N ALA A 153 0.21 -0.83 -1.61
CA ALA A 153 0.25 -2.28 -1.54
C ALA A 153 1.62 -2.77 -1.99
N VAL A 154 2.35 -3.43 -1.09
CA VAL A 154 3.58 -4.14 -1.41
C VAL A 154 3.23 -5.60 -1.60
N LEU A 155 3.36 -6.07 -2.84
CA LEU A 155 2.90 -7.38 -3.26
C LEU A 155 3.97 -8.47 -3.10
N PRO A 156 3.60 -9.75 -3.01
CA PRO A 156 4.54 -10.86 -3.08
C PRO A 156 5.39 -10.83 -4.36
N MET A 157 6.61 -11.38 -4.31
CA MET A 157 7.52 -11.40 -5.45
C MET A 157 6.95 -12.16 -6.65
N GLU A 158 6.18 -13.22 -6.39
CA GLU A 158 5.58 -14.11 -7.38
C GLU A 158 4.58 -13.40 -8.30
N VAL A 159 4.03 -12.26 -7.85
CA VAL A 159 3.11 -11.44 -8.65
C VAL A 159 3.76 -10.95 -9.93
N PHE A 160 5.07 -10.68 -9.92
CA PHE A 160 5.80 -10.22 -11.10
C PHE A 160 5.68 -11.19 -12.28
N ALA A 161 5.66 -12.50 -12.02
CA ALA A 161 5.53 -13.53 -13.04
C ALA A 161 4.16 -13.50 -13.76
N THR A 162 3.15 -12.85 -13.17
CA THR A 162 1.79 -12.77 -13.71
C THR A 162 1.46 -11.38 -14.25
N CYS A 163 1.89 -10.33 -13.55
CA CYS A 163 1.51 -8.95 -13.85
C CYS A 163 2.47 -8.21 -14.78
N SER A 164 3.73 -8.67 -14.90
CA SER A 164 4.79 -8.10 -15.75
C SER A 164 5.15 -6.62 -15.56
N TRP A 165 4.41 -5.85 -14.76
CA TRP A 165 4.77 -4.51 -14.34
C TRP A 165 5.58 -4.54 -13.04
N GLU A 166 6.40 -3.51 -12.86
CA GLU A 166 7.31 -3.35 -11.73
C GLU A 166 6.63 -2.57 -10.59
N ALA A 167 5.83 -1.58 -10.95
CA ALA A 167 5.00 -0.79 -10.06
C ALA A 167 3.88 -0.08 -10.86
N LEU A 168 2.84 0.40 -10.18
CA LEU A 168 1.71 1.15 -10.74
C LEU A 168 1.16 2.14 -9.72
N ALA A 169 0.54 3.22 -10.18
CA ALA A 169 -0.21 4.16 -9.35
C ALA A 169 -1.38 4.80 -10.08
N SER A 170 -2.36 5.28 -9.30
CA SER A 170 -3.37 6.22 -9.79
C SER A 170 -2.71 7.58 -10.07
N VAL A 171 -3.01 8.19 -11.23
CA VAL A 171 -2.53 9.55 -11.53
C VAL A 171 -3.49 10.58 -10.94
N GLY A 172 -2.92 11.47 -10.12
CA GLY A 172 -3.68 12.41 -9.30
C GLY A 172 -4.29 11.74 -8.07
N CYS A 173 -4.91 12.57 -7.23
CA CYS A 173 -5.60 12.09 -6.03
C CYS A 173 -6.66 13.08 -5.55
N THR A 174 -7.71 13.22 -6.35
CA THR A 174 -8.84 14.10 -6.04
C THR A 174 -9.86 13.45 -5.09
N GLY A 175 -9.79 12.12 -4.93
CA GLY A 175 -10.64 11.36 -4.02
C GLY A 175 -10.12 11.31 -2.59
N THR A 176 -10.76 10.48 -1.76
CA THR A 176 -10.36 10.22 -0.37
C THR A 176 -9.17 9.25 -0.26
N ARG A 177 -8.84 8.57 -1.36
CA ARG A 177 -7.78 7.56 -1.44
C ARG A 177 -6.96 7.80 -2.71
N CYS A 178 -5.69 7.42 -2.65
CA CYS A 178 -4.82 7.29 -3.81
C CYS A 178 -4.06 5.98 -3.70
N PHE A 179 -3.92 5.27 -4.81
CA PHE A 179 -3.35 3.93 -4.83
C PHE A 179 -1.96 3.88 -5.45
N VAL A 180 -1.10 3.06 -4.83
CA VAL A 180 0.20 2.64 -5.33
C VAL A 180 0.33 1.12 -5.16
N TRP A 181 0.69 0.41 -6.21
CA TRP A 181 1.02 -1.02 -6.17
C TRP A 181 2.47 -1.22 -6.51
N ILE A 182 3.21 -1.85 -5.59
CA ILE A 182 4.62 -2.18 -5.78
C ILE A 182 4.75 -3.69 -5.91
N SER A 183 5.32 -4.14 -7.03
CA SER A 183 5.67 -5.54 -7.21
C SER A 183 6.71 -5.95 -6.17
N GLY A 184 6.64 -7.18 -5.66
CA GLY A 184 7.62 -7.67 -4.69
C GLY A 184 9.06 -7.61 -5.20
N ARG A 185 9.27 -7.64 -6.52
CA ARG A 185 10.59 -7.47 -7.16
C ARG A 185 11.21 -6.08 -6.95
N ARG A 186 10.37 -5.06 -6.73
CA ARG A 186 10.76 -3.67 -6.43
C ARG A 186 10.53 -3.28 -4.99
N SER A 187 10.26 -4.25 -4.12
CA SER A 187 9.92 -3.99 -2.73
C SER A 187 11.03 -3.25 -1.95
N SER A 188 12.31 -3.34 -2.36
CA SER A 188 13.45 -2.59 -1.80
C SER A 188 13.82 -1.31 -2.57
N ASP A 189 13.15 -1.02 -3.69
CA ASP A 189 13.54 0.04 -4.61
C ASP A 189 12.83 1.35 -4.25
N LEU A 190 13.47 2.18 -3.42
CA LEU A 190 12.91 3.47 -2.99
C LEU A 190 12.55 4.39 -4.17
N THR A 191 13.25 4.25 -5.31
CA THR A 191 12.96 5.06 -6.49
C THR A 191 11.58 4.71 -7.07
N ALA A 192 11.21 3.43 -7.08
CA ALA A 192 9.89 2.98 -7.54
C ALA A 192 8.77 3.54 -6.66
N TYR A 193 8.91 3.47 -5.33
CA TYR A 193 7.90 4.04 -4.42
C TYR A 193 7.76 5.56 -4.59
N MET A 194 8.87 6.29 -4.70
CA MET A 194 8.85 7.74 -4.90
C MET A 194 8.20 8.10 -6.23
N HIS A 195 8.56 7.38 -7.29
CA HIS A 195 8.00 7.54 -8.62
C HIS A 195 6.48 7.37 -8.59
N GLU A 196 6.00 6.23 -8.09
CA GLU A 196 4.57 5.94 -8.04
C GLU A 196 3.79 6.91 -7.13
N THR A 197 4.35 7.27 -5.97
CA THR A 197 3.73 8.26 -5.09
C THR A 197 3.68 9.64 -5.76
N GLY A 198 4.68 9.98 -6.58
CA GLY A 198 4.69 11.18 -7.40
C GLY A 198 3.49 11.27 -8.35
N HIS A 199 3.03 10.14 -8.90
CA HIS A 199 1.81 10.09 -9.69
C HIS A 199 0.57 10.49 -8.88
N ASN A 200 0.45 10.02 -7.62
CA ASN A 200 -0.66 10.43 -6.75
C ASN A 200 -0.61 11.94 -6.41
N LEU A 201 0.58 12.54 -6.42
CA LEU A 201 0.78 14.00 -6.27
C LEU A 201 0.52 14.79 -7.57
N GLY A 202 0.01 14.15 -8.62
CA GLY A 202 -0.37 14.79 -9.88
C GLY A 202 0.77 14.93 -10.90
N LEU A 203 1.92 14.31 -10.68
CA LEU A 203 2.99 14.27 -11.68
C LEU A 203 2.65 13.22 -12.73
N GLN A 204 2.42 13.63 -13.99
CA GLN A 204 2.13 12.70 -15.09
C GLN A 204 3.36 11.91 -15.56
N HIS A 205 4.56 12.41 -15.24
CA HIS A 205 5.84 11.73 -15.38
C HIS A 205 6.59 12.03 -14.07
N SER A 206 6.65 11.06 -13.17
CA SER A 206 7.54 11.12 -12.01
C SER A 206 8.90 10.57 -12.43
N GLY A 207 9.98 11.11 -11.86
CA GLY A 207 11.37 10.74 -12.17
C GLY A 207 11.96 9.87 -11.08
#